data_AF-A0A956AF17-F1
#
_entry.id   AF-A0A956AF17-F1
#
_cell.length_a   1.000
_cell.length_b   1.000
_cell.length_c   1.000
_cell.angle_alpha   90.00
_cell.angle_beta   90.00
_cell.angle_gamma   90.00
#
_symmetry.space_group_name_H-M   'P 1'
#
loop_
_entity.id
_entity.type
_entity.pdbx_description
1 polymer ?
#
loop_
_entity_poly.entity_id
_entity_poly.type
_entity_poly.pdbx_seq_one_letter_code
_entity_poly.pdbx_strand_id
1 'polypeptide(L)'
;RVDTGAEEAVARSGAGRMKAPTGPRRIRGKVQNVRALTKVTCDLDRSAVRQVVEAATGRITGCYEQALLKRADLSGKVTVEWAIDGRGQAVDVRLGVSTLGAPEVGACVLGVIRRLRFPSPPPGGTCVISYPFIFSTSR
;
A
#
# COMPACT_ATOMS: atom_id res chain seq x y z
N ARG A 1 -33.00 66.84 24.78
CA ARG A 1 -32.05 66.14 25.66
C ARG A 1 -32.38 64.66 25.51
N VAL A 2 -31.64 63.81 24.83
CA VAL A 2 -30.23 63.74 24.38
C VAL A 2 -30.25 62.78 23.17
N ASP A 3 -29.67 63.11 22.02
CA ASP A 3 -28.24 62.92 21.65
C ASP A 3 -27.74 61.49 21.90
N THR A 4 -27.38 60.80 20.80
CA THR A 4 -26.04 60.20 20.49
C THR A 4 -25.89 58.75 20.94
N GLY A 5 -25.22 57.82 20.26
CA GLY A 5 -24.39 57.73 19.05
C GLY A 5 -24.10 56.24 18.79
N ALA A 6 -23.86 55.82 17.54
CA ALA A 6 -22.56 55.35 17.01
C ALA A 6 -21.92 54.18 17.81
N GLU A 7 -21.91 52.96 17.27
CA GLU A 7 -20.87 52.40 16.38
C GLU A 7 -19.54 52.07 17.09
N GLU A 8 -19.20 50.79 17.15
CA GLU A 8 -18.06 50.19 16.42
C GLU A 8 -17.65 48.85 17.06
N ALA A 9 -17.54 47.81 16.24
CA ALA A 9 -16.35 46.95 16.22
C ALA A 9 -16.34 46.10 14.96
N VAL A 10 -15.70 46.70 13.95
CA VAL A 10 -15.02 46.10 12.81
C VAL A 10 -14.30 44.78 13.13
N ALA A 11 -14.45 43.77 12.26
CA ALA A 11 -13.31 43.08 11.64
C ALA A 11 -13.75 42.28 10.41
N ARG A 12 -13.44 42.83 9.24
CA ARG A 12 -13.42 42.13 7.95
C ARG A 12 -12.13 41.32 7.85
N SER A 13 -12.23 40.10 7.32
CA SER A 13 -11.18 39.38 6.58
C SER A 13 -11.91 38.29 5.81
N GLY A 14 -12.18 38.45 4.52
CA GLY A 14 -11.16 38.38 3.48
C GLY A 14 -11.25 36.99 2.84
N ALA A 15 -12.30 36.77 2.04
CA ALA A 15 -12.46 35.55 1.24
C ALA A 15 -11.45 35.57 0.08
N GLY A 16 -10.21 35.19 0.35
CA GLY A 16 -9.25 34.83 -0.67
C GLY A 16 -9.72 33.54 -1.34
N ARG A 17 -10.15 33.62 -2.60
CA ARG A 17 -10.26 32.44 -3.47
C ARG A 17 -8.88 31.78 -3.52
N MET A 18 -8.69 30.71 -2.77
CA MET A 18 -7.59 29.79 -3.04
C MET A 18 -7.83 29.25 -4.44
N LYS A 19 -7.04 29.74 -5.39
CA LYS A 19 -6.92 29.16 -6.72
C LYS A 19 -6.44 27.74 -6.48
N ALA A 20 -7.34 26.76 -6.64
CA ALA A 20 -6.96 25.36 -6.62
C ALA A 20 -5.75 25.20 -7.55
N PRO A 21 -4.66 24.53 -7.12
CA PRO A 21 -3.56 24.27 -8.01
C PRO A 21 -4.14 23.55 -9.24
N THR A 22 -3.83 24.09 -10.42
CA THR A 22 -4.01 23.44 -11.72
C THR A 22 -3.73 21.96 -11.56
N GLY A 23 -4.75 21.14 -11.84
CA GLY A 23 -4.95 19.82 -11.23
C GLY A 23 -3.70 18.96 -11.13
N PRO A 24 -3.50 18.23 -10.01
CA PRO A 24 -2.31 17.42 -9.83
C PRO A 24 -2.24 16.41 -10.98
N ARG A 25 -1.03 16.20 -11.52
CA ARG A 25 -0.75 15.00 -12.32
C ARG A 25 -1.30 13.82 -11.50
N ARG A 26 -2.29 13.11 -12.03
CA ARG A 26 -2.85 11.92 -11.38
C ARG A 26 -1.81 10.80 -11.48
N ILE A 27 -0.78 10.87 -10.65
CA ILE A 27 0.21 9.80 -10.54
C ILE A 27 -0.52 8.63 -9.88
N ARG A 28 -0.86 7.62 -10.68
CA ARG A 28 -1.50 6.40 -10.20
C ARG A 28 -0.43 5.33 -10.05
N GLY A 29 -0.39 4.72 -8.87
CA GLY A 29 0.46 3.57 -8.61
C GLY A 29 -0.09 2.33 -9.30
N LYS A 30 0.78 1.58 -9.98
CA LYS A 30 0.49 0.24 -10.49
C LYS A 30 1.33 -0.77 -9.71
N VAL A 31 0.66 -1.83 -9.25
CA VAL A 31 1.29 -2.97 -8.60
C VAL A 31 1.04 -4.19 -9.46
N GLN A 32 2.12 -4.84 -9.89
CA GLN A 32 2.04 -6.09 -10.63
C GLN A 32 2.56 -7.24 -9.78
N ASN A 33 1.78 -8.31 -9.76
CA ASN A 33 2.07 -9.56 -9.08
C ASN A 33 2.75 -10.52 -10.09
N VAL A 34 4.05 -10.78 -9.94
CA VAL A 34 4.78 -11.58 -10.94
C VAL A 34 4.64 -13.07 -10.63
N ARG A 35 3.61 -13.68 -11.21
CA ARG A 35 3.23 -15.09 -11.00
C ARG A 35 4.39 -16.06 -11.24
N ALA A 36 5.14 -15.86 -12.33
CA ALA A 36 6.26 -16.73 -12.72
C ALA A 36 7.43 -16.73 -11.71
N LEU A 37 7.52 -15.72 -10.85
CA LEU A 37 8.60 -15.56 -9.87
C LEU A 37 8.14 -15.88 -8.44
N THR A 38 6.89 -16.30 -8.25
CA THR A 38 6.36 -16.67 -6.93
C THR A 38 6.83 -18.06 -6.55
N LYS A 39 7.54 -18.18 -5.42
CA LYS A 39 7.98 -19.48 -4.88
C LYS A 39 7.06 -19.90 -3.73
N VAL A 40 6.59 -21.14 -3.78
CA VAL A 40 5.80 -21.81 -2.74
C VAL A 40 6.43 -23.17 -2.48
N THR A 41 6.76 -23.46 -1.23
CA THR A 41 7.59 -24.63 -0.81
C THR A 41 6.79 -25.80 -0.27
N CYS A 42 5.47 -25.83 -0.49
CA CYS A 42 4.54 -26.85 0.00
C CYS A 42 3.46 -27.15 -1.06
N ASP A 43 2.61 -28.13 -0.78
CA ASP A 43 1.52 -28.57 -1.67
C ASP A 43 0.26 -27.68 -1.62
N LEU A 44 0.33 -26.49 -1.00
CA LEU A 44 -0.74 -25.51 -1.08
C LEU A 44 -0.87 -24.97 -2.51
N ASP A 45 -2.11 -24.87 -3.01
CA ASP A 45 -2.37 -24.32 -4.34
C ASP A 45 -1.86 -22.88 -4.46
N ARG A 46 -0.87 -22.68 -5.34
CA ARG A 46 -0.31 -21.36 -5.67
C ARG A 46 -1.38 -20.40 -6.15
N SER A 47 -2.41 -20.91 -6.84
CA SER A 47 -3.52 -20.13 -7.35
C SER A 47 -4.35 -19.52 -6.22
N ALA A 48 -4.54 -20.25 -5.12
CA ALA A 48 -5.29 -19.79 -3.97
C ALA A 48 -4.51 -18.72 -3.18
N VAL A 49 -3.20 -18.91 -2.99
CA VAL A 49 -2.32 -17.87 -2.42
C VAL A 49 -2.39 -16.60 -3.25
N ARG A 50 -2.31 -16.74 -4.58
CA ARG A 50 -2.40 -15.62 -5.51
C ARG A 50 -3.72 -14.89 -5.41
N GLN A 51 -4.86 -15.58 -5.34
CA GLN A 51 -6.17 -14.93 -5.24
C GLN A 51 -6.27 -14.04 -3.99
N VAL A 52 -5.76 -14.52 -2.85
CA VAL A 52 -5.72 -13.75 -1.60
C VAL A 52 -4.84 -12.49 -1.74
N VAL A 53 -3.67 -12.62 -2.37
CA VAL A 53 -2.78 -11.48 -2.63
C VAL A 53 -3.39 -10.51 -3.64
N GLU A 54 -4.03 -11.01 -4.70
CA GLU A 54 -4.71 -10.21 -5.72
C GLU A 54 -5.84 -9.38 -5.09
N ALA A 55 -6.65 -9.97 -4.21
CA ALA A 55 -7.69 -9.27 -3.46
C ALA A 55 -7.13 -8.15 -2.55
N ALA A 56 -5.89 -8.31 -2.07
CA ALA A 56 -5.19 -7.30 -1.27
C ALA A 56 -4.49 -6.21 -2.11
N THR A 57 -4.41 -6.35 -3.44
CA THR A 57 -3.63 -5.47 -4.31
C THR A 57 -4.00 -4.00 -4.13
N GLY A 58 -5.29 -3.66 -3.96
CA GLY A 58 -5.71 -2.27 -3.72
C GLY A 58 -5.07 -1.65 -2.46
N ARG A 59 -4.91 -2.43 -1.39
CA ARG A 59 -4.25 -1.99 -0.14
C ARG A 59 -2.74 -1.84 -0.34
N ILE A 60 -2.13 -2.73 -1.12
CA ILE A 60 -0.71 -2.69 -1.48
C ILE A 60 -0.42 -1.48 -2.39
N THR A 61 -1.31 -1.20 -3.34
CA THR A 61 -1.25 0.03 -4.16
C THR A 61 -1.34 1.27 -3.28
N GLY A 62 -2.21 1.29 -2.27
CA GLY A 62 -2.27 2.40 -1.31
C GLY A 62 -0.94 2.66 -0.57
N CYS A 63 -0.22 1.60 -0.17
CA CYS A 63 1.12 1.74 0.42
C CYS A 63 2.09 2.47 -0.52
N TYR A 64 2.01 2.18 -1.82
CA TYR A 64 2.86 2.79 -2.83
C TYR A 64 2.42 4.21 -3.19
N GLU A 65 1.12 4.46 -3.34
CA GLU A 65 0.57 5.78 -3.65
C GLU A 65 0.91 6.81 -2.56
N GLN A 66 0.96 6.40 -1.29
CA GLN A 66 1.44 7.26 -0.20
C GLN A 66 2.90 7.70 -0.38
N ALA A 67 3.76 6.82 -0.91
CA ALA A 67 5.16 7.17 -1.20
C ALA A 67 5.28 8.05 -2.46
N LEU A 68 4.39 7.87 -3.44
CA LEU A 68 4.34 8.69 -4.65
C LEU A 68 3.99 10.16 -4.38
N LEU A 69 3.30 10.46 -3.28
CA LEU A 69 3.08 11.84 -2.82
C LEU A 69 4.38 12.58 -2.51
N LYS A 70 5.44 11.84 -2.14
CA LYS A 70 6.76 12.40 -1.81
C LYS A 70 7.74 12.28 -2.96
N ARG A 71 7.71 11.14 -3.68
CA ARG A 71 8.61 10.84 -4.81
C ARG A 71 7.82 10.24 -5.97
N ALA A 72 7.49 11.12 -6.91
CA ALA A 72 6.64 10.85 -8.07
C ALA A 72 7.20 9.82 -9.07
N ASP A 73 8.50 9.52 -9.02
CA ASP A 73 9.25 8.70 -9.97
C ASP A 73 9.65 7.33 -9.40
N LEU A 74 9.19 7.00 -8.18
CA LEU A 74 9.47 5.70 -7.58
C LEU A 74 9.03 4.57 -8.47
N SER A 75 9.92 3.62 -8.71
CA SER A 75 9.62 2.37 -9.38
C SER A 75 10.62 1.32 -8.94
N GLY A 76 10.24 0.05 -9.03
CA GLY A 76 11.13 -1.04 -8.66
C GLY A 76 10.39 -2.25 -8.14
N LYS A 77 11.15 -3.13 -7.48
CA LYS A 77 10.67 -4.41 -6.97
C LYS A 77 10.75 -4.44 -5.46
N VAL A 78 9.78 -5.08 -4.83
CA VAL A 78 9.84 -5.51 -3.43
C VAL A 78 9.46 -6.98 -3.37
N THR A 79 10.36 -7.83 -2.90
CA THR A 79 10.04 -9.21 -2.56
C THR A 79 9.67 -9.29 -1.09
N VAL A 80 8.56 -9.97 -0.79
CA VAL A 80 8.12 -10.26 0.58
C VAL A 80 8.14 -11.75 0.79
N GLU A 81 8.61 -12.18 1.95
CA GLU A 81 8.68 -13.58 2.35
C GLU A 81 7.87 -13.80 3.62
N TRP A 82 7.10 -14.87 3.66
CA TRP A 82 6.33 -15.26 4.84
C TRP A 82 6.07 -16.76 4.88
N ALA A 83 5.70 -17.25 6.04
CA ALA A 83 5.18 -18.59 6.25
C ALA A 83 3.65 -18.54 6.44
N ILE A 84 2.93 -19.59 6.02
CA ILE A 84 1.52 -19.79 6.35
C ILE A 84 1.44 -20.92 7.36
N ASP A 85 0.86 -20.64 8.52
CA ASP A 85 0.67 -21.62 9.59
C ASP A 85 -0.52 -22.56 9.32
N GLY A 86 -0.70 -23.57 10.18
CA GLY A 86 -1.79 -24.55 10.06
C GLY A 86 -3.22 -23.97 10.17
N ARG A 87 -3.37 -22.69 10.54
CA ARG A 87 -4.65 -21.97 10.58
C ARG A 87 -4.84 -21.06 9.36
N GLY A 88 -3.90 -21.04 8.42
CA GLY A 88 -3.93 -20.16 7.26
C GLY A 88 -3.51 -18.71 7.58
N GLN A 89 -2.89 -18.45 8.72
CA GLN A 89 -2.38 -17.14 9.08
C GLN A 89 -0.98 -16.94 8.50
N ALA A 90 -0.71 -15.76 7.94
CA ALA A 90 0.66 -15.37 7.60
C ALA A 90 1.47 -15.07 8.86
N VAL A 91 2.57 -15.78 9.02
CA VAL A 91 3.58 -15.69 10.09
C VAL A 91 4.96 -15.46 9.49
N ASP A 92 5.94 -15.06 10.30
CA ASP A 92 7.32 -14.78 9.86
C ASP A 92 7.44 -13.83 8.65
N VAL A 93 6.51 -12.87 8.57
CA VAL A 93 6.42 -11.93 7.45
C VAL A 93 7.59 -10.94 7.49
N ARG A 94 8.46 -10.99 6.48
CA ARG A 94 9.68 -10.18 6.37
C ARG A 94 9.92 -9.68 4.96
N LEU A 95 10.73 -8.62 4.86
CA LEU A 95 11.21 -8.10 3.60
C LEU A 95 12.31 -9.02 3.06
N GLY A 96 12.22 -9.37 1.79
CA GLY A 96 13.33 -9.94 1.02
C GLY A 96 14.11 -8.83 0.33
N VAL A 97 14.47 -9.07 -0.94
CA VAL A 97 15.18 -8.07 -1.76
C VAL A 97 14.24 -6.92 -2.15
N SER A 98 14.72 -5.68 -2.04
CA SER A 98 14.02 -4.48 -2.52
C SER A 98 14.94 -3.60 -3.36
N THR A 99 14.44 -3.14 -4.51
CA THR A 99 15.10 -2.13 -5.37
C THR A 99 14.31 -0.82 -5.44
N LEU A 100 13.18 -0.72 -4.73
CA LEU A 100 12.29 0.44 -4.78
C LEU A 100 12.91 1.69 -4.11
N GLY A 101 13.86 1.50 -3.18
CA GLY A 101 14.46 2.61 -2.45
C GLY A 101 13.48 3.35 -1.54
N ALA A 102 12.40 2.70 -1.12
CA ALA A 102 11.33 3.24 -0.27
C ALA A 102 10.97 2.22 0.84
N PRO A 103 11.75 2.14 1.93
CA PRO A 103 11.53 1.16 3.00
C PRO A 103 10.14 1.29 3.65
N GLU A 104 9.55 2.48 3.67
CA GLU A 104 8.20 2.76 4.15
C GLU A 104 7.12 1.96 3.39
N VAL A 105 7.31 1.77 2.07
CA VAL A 105 6.40 0.96 1.25
C VAL A 105 6.51 -0.50 1.68
N GLY A 106 7.75 -0.99 1.83
CA GLY A 106 8.01 -2.34 2.32
C GLY A 106 7.30 -2.61 3.65
N ALA A 107 7.52 -1.76 4.64
CA ALA A 107 6.90 -1.88 5.97
C ALA A 107 5.36 -1.90 5.91
N CYS A 108 4.76 -1.00 5.12
CA CYS A 108 3.31 -0.97 4.92
C CYS A 108 2.79 -2.29 4.30
N VAL A 109 3.48 -2.81 3.27
CA VAL A 109 3.12 -4.07 2.61
C VAL A 109 3.23 -5.25 3.58
N LEU A 110 4.28 -5.34 4.40
CA LEU A 110 4.39 -6.37 5.44
C LEU A 110 3.16 -6.34 6.38
N GLY A 111 2.73 -5.14 6.77
CA GLY A 111 1.52 -4.96 7.58
C GLY A 111 0.24 -5.43 6.88
N VAL A 112 0.11 -5.21 5.57
CA VAL A 112 -1.01 -5.76 4.77
C VAL A 112 -0.99 -7.28 4.79
N ILE A 113 0.15 -7.91 4.46
CA ILE A 113 0.31 -9.37 4.37
C ILE A 113 0.01 -10.06 5.71
N ARG A 114 0.49 -9.53 6.84
CA ARG A 114 0.20 -10.07 8.19
C ARG A 114 -1.29 -10.19 8.52
N ARG A 115 -2.13 -9.37 7.88
CA ARG A 115 -3.59 -9.36 8.12
C ARG A 115 -4.36 -10.24 7.14
N LEU A 116 -3.71 -10.84 6.15
CA LEU A 116 -4.37 -11.71 5.21
C LEU A 116 -4.66 -13.07 5.85
N ARG A 117 -5.68 -13.74 5.29
CA ARG A 117 -6.06 -15.11 5.63
C ARG A 117 -5.90 -15.94 4.37
N PHE A 118 -5.06 -16.96 4.45
CA PHE A 118 -4.80 -17.91 3.39
C PHE A 118 -5.58 -19.19 3.65
N PRO A 119 -5.82 -20.01 2.63
CA PRO A 119 -6.27 -21.38 2.88
C PRO A 119 -5.25 -22.10 3.76
N SER A 120 -5.76 -22.96 4.65
CA SER A 120 -4.90 -23.74 5.52
C SER A 120 -4.06 -24.72 4.67
N PRO A 121 -2.78 -24.88 4.98
CA PRO A 121 -1.93 -25.86 4.29
C PRO A 121 -2.37 -27.29 4.61
N PRO A 122 -1.94 -28.29 3.80
CA PRO A 122 -2.13 -29.70 4.14
C PRO A 122 -1.57 -30.03 5.53
N PRO A 123 -2.13 -31.06 6.22
CA PRO A 123 -1.69 -31.44 7.56
C PRO A 123 -0.18 -31.68 7.64
N GLY A 124 0.46 -31.13 8.68
CA GLY A 124 1.89 -31.35 8.96
C GLY A 124 2.87 -30.37 8.29
N GLY A 125 2.39 -29.36 7.55
CA GLY A 125 3.26 -28.43 6.83
C GLY A 125 3.12 -26.95 7.21
N THR A 126 4.24 -26.24 7.23
CA THR A 126 4.29 -24.77 7.10
C THR A 126 4.64 -24.43 5.66
N CYS A 127 3.93 -23.49 5.04
CA CYS A 127 4.18 -23.08 3.67
C CYS A 127 5.00 -21.80 3.61
N VAL A 128 6.27 -21.88 3.15
CA VAL A 128 7.08 -20.68 2.92
C VAL A 128 6.80 -20.13 1.52
N ILE A 129 6.43 -18.85 1.47
CA ILE A 129 6.09 -18.08 0.28
C ILE A 129 7.15 -16.99 0.08
N SER A 130 7.59 -16.82 -1.16
CA SER A 130 8.35 -15.64 -1.60
C SER A 130 7.61 -15.01 -2.78
N TYR A 131 7.18 -13.76 -2.62
CA TYR A 131 6.28 -13.08 -3.54
C TYR A 131 6.85 -11.72 -3.97
N PRO A 132 7.20 -11.54 -5.25
CA PRO A 132 7.65 -10.26 -5.77
C PRO A 132 6.49 -9.37 -6.21
N PHE A 133 6.51 -8.14 -5.71
CA PHE A 133 5.65 -7.03 -6.14
C PHE A 133 6.47 -6.07 -6.99
N ILE A 134 5.98 -5.76 -8.20
CA ILE A 134 6.58 -4.75 -9.08
C ILE A 134 5.73 -3.48 -8.99
N PHE A 135 6.39 -2.39 -8.62
CA PHE A 135 5.79 -1.07 -8.48
C PHE A 135 6.23 -0.21 -9.66
N SER A 136 5.25 0.39 -10.34
CA SER A 136 5.49 1.35 -11.40
C SER A 136 4.43 2.43 -11.43
N THR A 137 4.78 3.62 -11.88
CA THR A 137 3.82 4.69 -12.11
C THR A 137 3.32 4.61 -13.55
N SER A 138 2.01 4.76 -13.77
CA SER A 138 1.53 5.24 -15.07
C SER A 138 1.49 6.76 -15.05
N ARG A 139 2.20 7.38 -15.98
CA ARG A 139 2.01 8.80 -16.33
C ARG A 139 0.72 8.96 -17.14
#